data_AF-A0A8T2XYU0-F1
#
_entry.id   AF-A0A8T2XYU0-F1
#
_cell.length_a   1.000
_cell.length_b   1.000
_cell.length_c   1.000
_cell.angle_alpha   90.00
_cell.angle_beta   90.00
_cell.angle_gamma   90.00
#
_symmetry.space_group_name_H-M   'P 1'
#
loop_
_entity.id
_entity.type
_entity.pdbx_description
1 polymer ?
#
loop_
_entity_poly.entity_id
_entity_poly.type
_entity_poly.pdbx_seq_one_letter_code
_entity_poly.pdbx_strand_id
1 'polypeptide(L)'
;MGCCSSSILAETHPEKDHKKTHQQHPLNPTGSIVLDPATGIPSFCEFSFPDLKTATNNFSPDNIVSESGEKAPNLVYKGRLQNRRWIAVKKFTKMAWPDPKQFAEEAWGVGKLRHKKLANLIGYCCDGDERLLVAEYMPNDTLAKHLFHFDMSLMLRYQSLNFSLLSFFTGENQTIEWAMRLRVALYIAEALDYCSSEGRPLYHDLNAYRVLFDEDGDPRLSCFGLMKNSRDGKSYSTNLAYTPPEYLRNGRVTPESVIYSFGTVLLDLLSGKHIPPSHAIDMIMGKNITLLMDSHLEGNFSTEEATVVVGLASQCLQYEPRERPSTKDLVTTLAPLQTKPDVPSYVMLGISKHEEAPATPQRPLSPMGEACSRMDLTAIHQIMVMTHYKDDEGTNELSFQEWTQQMRDMLESRKRGDFAFRDKDFKTAIDCYSQFIDVGTMVSPTVFARRSLCFLLCDQPDAALRDAMQAQCVYPDWPTAFYMQSVALAKLDMHNDAADMLNEAAALEEKKQRGGKGS
;
A
#
# COMPACT_ATOMS: atom_id res chain seq x y z
N MET A 1 23.81 74.72 29.65
CA MET A 1 22.63 74.17 28.94
C MET A 1 22.95 74.11 27.46
N GLY A 2 22.66 72.98 26.80
CA GLY A 2 22.85 72.76 25.36
C GLY A 2 24.06 71.90 25.05
N CYS A 3 23.87 70.57 25.04
CA CYS A 3 24.94 69.59 24.82
C CYS A 3 25.46 69.58 23.38
N CYS A 4 26.78 69.47 23.29
CA CYS A 4 27.58 69.27 22.09
C CYS A 4 27.20 67.97 21.34
N SER A 5 27.05 68.07 20.02
CA SER A 5 27.18 66.93 19.12
C SER A 5 28.63 66.88 18.65
N SER A 6 29.31 65.77 18.89
CA SER A 6 30.63 65.50 18.32
C SER A 6 30.73 64.03 17.93
N SER A 7 30.89 63.87 16.62
CA SER A 7 31.42 62.76 15.84
C SER A 7 32.35 61.79 16.58
N ILE A 8 32.12 60.49 16.37
CA ILE A 8 33.14 59.45 16.52
C ILE A 8 33.15 58.60 15.24
N LEU A 9 34.39 58.36 14.79
CA LEU A 9 34.84 57.73 13.56
C LEU A 9 34.35 56.29 13.40
N ALA A 10 34.00 55.95 12.17
CA ALA A 10 33.83 54.57 11.71
C ALA A 10 35.21 53.97 11.41
N GLU A 11 35.58 52.91 12.14
CA GLU A 11 36.65 52.00 11.73
C GLU A 11 36.11 51.07 10.63
N THR A 12 36.74 51.13 9.46
CA THR A 12 36.49 50.26 8.32
C THR A 12 37.17 48.91 8.53
N HIS A 13 36.37 47.85 8.71
CA HIS A 13 36.79 46.47 8.43
C HIS A 13 36.19 46.02 7.10
N PRO A 14 36.94 45.31 6.24
CA PRO A 14 36.48 44.95 4.91
C PRO A 14 35.44 43.83 4.98
N GLU A 15 34.22 44.12 4.50
CA GLU A 15 33.22 43.11 4.17
C GLU A 15 33.80 42.16 3.11
N LYS A 16 33.92 40.88 3.47
CA LYS A 16 34.08 39.82 2.48
C LYS A 16 32.74 39.65 1.77
N ASP A 17 32.69 40.10 0.52
CA ASP A 17 31.68 39.76 -0.47
C ASP A 17 31.58 38.24 -0.63
N HIS A 18 30.76 37.59 0.20
CA HIS A 18 30.26 36.26 -0.10
C HIS A 18 29.17 36.40 -1.15
N LYS A 19 29.59 36.42 -2.42
CA LYS A 19 28.73 36.08 -3.56
C LYS A 19 28.05 34.75 -3.24
N LYS A 20 26.80 34.78 -2.78
CA LYS A 20 25.91 33.62 -2.74
C LYS A 20 25.64 33.23 -4.19
N THR A 21 26.36 32.23 -4.66
CA THR A 21 26.09 31.57 -5.93
C THR A 21 24.68 31.00 -5.85
N HIS A 22 23.77 31.52 -6.67
CA HIS A 22 22.46 30.91 -6.89
C HIS A 22 22.70 29.51 -7.46
N GLN A 23 22.55 28.47 -6.62
CA GLN A 23 22.40 27.10 -7.12
C GLN A 23 20.97 27.00 -7.67
N GLN A 24 20.84 27.14 -8.98
CA GLN A 24 19.65 26.67 -9.68
C GLN A 24 19.60 25.14 -9.51
N HIS A 25 18.53 24.64 -8.90
CA HIS A 25 18.30 23.20 -8.81
C HIS A 25 18.05 22.66 -10.22
N PRO A 26 18.63 21.50 -10.57
CA PRO A 26 18.46 20.95 -11.91
C PRO A 26 16.99 20.58 -12.12
N LEU A 27 16.31 21.36 -12.95
CA LEU A 27 15.08 20.93 -13.62
C LEU A 27 15.40 19.65 -14.40
N ASN A 28 14.58 18.62 -14.26
CA ASN A 28 14.75 17.37 -15.03
C ASN A 28 13.77 17.38 -16.22
N PRO A 29 14.17 17.89 -17.41
CA PRO A 29 13.29 17.99 -18.56
C PRO A 29 12.94 16.64 -19.22
N THR A 30 13.51 15.52 -18.75
CA THR A 30 13.40 14.20 -19.42
C THR A 30 12.80 13.08 -18.56
N GLY A 31 12.34 13.33 -17.34
CA GLY A 31 11.71 12.30 -16.48
C GLY A 31 12.63 11.13 -16.06
N SER A 32 13.91 11.17 -16.44
CA SER A 32 14.92 10.16 -16.14
C SER A 32 15.56 10.46 -14.78
N ILE A 33 15.17 9.71 -13.75
CA ILE A 33 15.75 9.88 -12.41
C ILE A 33 17.06 9.11 -12.32
N VAL A 34 18.16 9.82 -12.07
CA VAL A 34 19.47 9.20 -11.83
C VAL A 34 19.44 8.54 -10.45
N LEU A 35 19.75 7.25 -10.40
CA LEU A 35 19.94 6.51 -9.15
C LEU A 35 21.27 6.92 -8.52
N ASP A 36 21.29 7.07 -7.20
CA ASP A 36 22.54 7.20 -6.46
C ASP A 36 23.28 5.85 -6.46
N PRO A 37 24.50 5.76 -7.01
CA PRO A 37 25.28 4.52 -7.07
C PRO A 37 25.58 3.90 -5.70
N ALA A 38 25.58 4.71 -4.62
CA ALA A 38 25.93 4.24 -3.28
C ALA A 38 24.73 3.70 -2.50
N THR A 39 23.51 4.19 -2.78
CA THR A 39 22.32 3.87 -2.00
C THR A 39 21.24 3.12 -2.80
N GLY A 40 21.31 3.14 -4.13
CA GLY A 40 20.24 2.63 -5.00
C GLY A 40 18.95 3.47 -4.93
N ILE A 41 18.95 4.56 -4.14
CA ILE A 41 17.81 5.44 -3.95
C ILE A 41 17.81 6.50 -5.06
N PRO A 42 16.64 6.91 -5.58
CA PRO A 42 16.57 7.96 -6.57
C PRO A 42 17.10 9.31 -6.03
N SER A 43 17.89 10.00 -6.85
CA SER A 43 18.33 11.37 -6.53
C SER A 43 17.12 12.30 -6.37
N PHE A 44 17.18 13.19 -5.38
CA PHE A 44 16.12 14.15 -5.11
C PHE A 44 16.02 15.15 -6.26
N CYS A 45 14.83 15.34 -6.82
CA CYS A 45 14.62 16.25 -7.95
C CYS A 45 13.29 17.02 -7.88
N GLU A 46 13.17 18.06 -8.70
CA GLU A 46 11.92 18.79 -8.90
C GLU A 46 11.14 18.16 -10.06
N PHE A 47 9.84 17.94 -9.83
CA PHE A 47 8.89 17.37 -10.78
C PHE A 47 7.93 18.45 -11.31
N SER A 48 7.59 18.37 -12.59
CA SER A 48 6.55 19.23 -13.16
C SER A 48 5.16 18.77 -12.72
N PHE A 49 4.25 19.72 -12.51
CA PHE A 49 2.87 19.42 -12.18
C PHE A 49 2.16 18.62 -13.29
N PRO A 50 2.34 18.90 -14.59
CA PRO A 50 1.78 18.06 -15.66
C PRO A 50 2.21 16.60 -15.58
N ASP A 51 3.46 16.31 -15.23
CA ASP A 51 3.95 14.94 -15.09
C ASP A 51 3.28 14.23 -13.91
N LEU A 52 3.20 14.89 -12.75
CA LEU A 52 2.54 14.30 -11.58
C LEU A 52 1.03 14.15 -11.78
N LYS A 53 0.39 15.09 -12.47
CA LYS A 53 -1.01 15.01 -12.85
C LYS A 53 -1.25 13.81 -13.77
N THR A 54 -0.37 13.58 -14.75
CA THR A 54 -0.47 12.41 -15.64
C THR A 54 -0.21 11.11 -14.86
N ALA A 55 0.84 11.08 -14.05
CA ALA A 55 1.24 9.90 -13.26
C ALA A 55 0.15 9.44 -12.28
N THR A 56 -0.63 10.36 -11.74
CA THR A 56 -1.71 10.08 -10.77
C THR A 56 -3.10 9.94 -11.40
N ASN A 57 -3.18 9.87 -12.73
CA ASN A 57 -4.44 9.90 -13.49
C ASN A 57 -5.33 11.08 -13.07
N ASN A 58 -4.79 12.29 -13.18
CA ASN A 58 -5.43 13.54 -12.77
C ASN A 58 -5.84 13.57 -11.28
N PHE A 59 -5.01 13.01 -10.40
CA PHE A 59 -5.32 12.87 -8.97
C PHE A 59 -6.67 12.14 -8.76
N SER A 60 -6.88 11.04 -9.48
CA SER A 60 -8.11 10.24 -9.39
C SER A 60 -8.35 9.80 -7.94
N PRO A 61 -9.60 9.84 -7.44
CA PRO A 61 -9.96 9.25 -6.16
C PRO A 61 -9.58 7.76 -6.03
N ASP A 62 -9.62 7.01 -7.13
CA ASP A 62 -9.23 5.59 -7.16
C ASP A 62 -7.74 5.36 -6.82
N ASN A 63 -6.93 6.41 -6.93
CA ASN A 63 -5.51 6.39 -6.62
C ASN A 63 -5.21 6.87 -5.19
N ILE A 64 -6.20 7.23 -4.37
CA ILE A 64 -5.97 7.64 -3.00
C ILE A 64 -5.50 6.43 -2.17
N VAL A 65 -4.34 6.57 -1.52
CA VAL A 65 -3.77 5.55 -0.63
C VAL A 65 -3.73 5.98 0.83
N SER A 66 -4.07 7.24 1.13
CA SER A 66 -4.28 7.69 2.50
C SER A 66 -5.65 7.25 3.01
N GLU A 67 -5.70 6.72 4.23
CA GLU A 67 -6.93 6.16 4.82
C GLU A 67 -8.04 7.19 5.09
N SER A 68 -7.65 8.44 5.31
CA SER A 68 -8.61 9.53 5.43
C SER A 68 -9.13 9.82 4.01
N GLY A 69 -10.32 9.30 3.67
CA GLY A 69 -10.94 9.41 2.35
C GLY A 69 -11.07 10.85 1.82
N GLU A 70 -11.72 11.04 0.68
CA GLU A 70 -11.70 12.26 -0.16
C GLU A 70 -11.83 13.63 0.54
N LYS A 71 -12.40 13.70 1.75
CA LYS A 71 -12.60 14.93 2.52
C LYS A 71 -11.41 15.34 3.40
N ALA A 72 -10.34 14.56 3.43
CA ALA A 72 -9.19 14.84 4.28
C ALA A 72 -8.24 15.89 3.69
N PRO A 73 -7.67 16.80 4.50
CA PRO A 73 -6.57 17.62 4.03
C PRO A 73 -5.32 16.75 3.81
N ASN A 74 -4.55 17.08 2.76
CA ASN A 74 -3.26 16.46 2.45
C ASN A 74 -3.30 14.99 2.01
N LEU A 75 -4.17 14.67 1.04
CA LEU A 75 -4.30 13.35 0.43
C LEU A 75 -2.97 12.87 -0.18
N VAL A 76 -2.77 11.55 -0.11
CA VAL A 76 -1.65 10.86 -0.74
C VAL A 76 -2.20 10.00 -1.87
N TYR A 77 -1.65 10.19 -3.07
CA TYR A 77 -2.04 9.47 -4.28
C TYR A 77 -0.94 8.50 -4.70
N LYS A 78 -1.32 7.29 -5.12
CA LYS A 78 -0.49 6.42 -5.92
C LYS A 78 -0.37 7.01 -7.32
N GLY A 79 0.85 6.98 -7.87
CA GLY A 79 1.08 7.36 -9.25
C GLY A 79 2.14 6.48 -9.89
N ARG A 80 2.14 6.44 -11.23
CA ARG A 80 3.16 5.75 -12.02
C ARG A 80 3.83 6.73 -12.96
N LEU A 81 5.13 6.96 -12.76
CA LEU A 81 5.94 7.81 -13.63
C LEU A 81 6.11 7.17 -15.02
N GLN A 82 6.50 7.96 -16.02
CA GLN A 82 6.76 7.48 -17.39
C GLN A 82 7.83 6.37 -17.44
N ASN A 83 8.81 6.43 -16.54
CA ASN A 83 9.83 5.39 -16.35
C ASN A 83 9.31 4.14 -15.61
N ARG A 84 7.99 3.99 -15.50
CA ARG A 84 7.25 2.89 -14.84
C ARG A 84 7.44 2.77 -13.32
N ARG A 85 8.18 3.67 -12.68
CA ARG A 85 8.35 3.70 -11.22
C ARG A 85 7.04 4.12 -10.53
N TRP A 86 6.64 3.34 -9.53
CA TRP A 86 5.56 3.70 -8.63
C TRP A 86 6.01 4.78 -7.64
N ILE A 87 5.16 5.77 -7.42
CA ILE A 87 5.41 6.90 -6.52
C ILE A 87 4.20 7.17 -5.63
N ALA A 88 4.47 7.71 -4.45
CA ALA A 88 3.47 8.27 -3.56
C ALA A 88 3.53 9.80 -3.64
N VAL A 89 2.42 10.44 -4.00
CA VAL A 89 2.33 11.89 -4.18
C VAL A 89 1.44 12.49 -3.11
N LYS A 90 2.04 13.18 -2.13
CA LYS A 90 1.29 13.93 -1.11
C LYS A 90 1.02 15.34 -1.63
N LYS A 91 -0.26 15.69 -1.77
CA LYS A 91 -0.70 17.00 -2.27
C LYS A 91 -1.20 17.88 -1.12
N PHE A 92 -0.55 19.02 -0.89
CA PHE A 92 -0.98 19.95 0.16
C PHE A 92 -2.11 20.88 -0.29
N THR A 93 -2.87 21.40 0.67
CA THR A 93 -3.81 22.49 0.39
C THR A 93 -3.05 23.79 0.10
N LYS A 94 -3.63 24.65 -0.74
CA LYS A 94 -2.98 25.91 -1.19
C LYS A 94 -2.49 26.80 -0.04
N MET A 95 -3.21 26.80 1.09
CA MET A 95 -2.90 27.67 2.24
C MET A 95 -1.83 27.07 3.18
N ALA A 96 -1.49 25.79 3.05
CA ALA A 96 -0.52 25.13 3.92
C ALA A 96 0.90 25.67 3.73
N TRP A 97 1.27 25.93 2.46
CA TRP A 97 2.61 26.37 2.06
C TRP A 97 2.55 27.52 1.03
N PRO A 98 2.23 28.76 1.48
CA PRO A 98 2.07 29.89 0.57
C PRO A 98 3.36 30.26 -0.18
N ASP A 99 4.51 30.17 0.50
CA ASP A 99 5.82 30.51 -0.08
C ASP A 99 6.46 29.28 -0.77
N PRO A 100 6.58 29.28 -2.11
CA PRO A 100 7.19 28.16 -2.84
C PRO A 100 8.66 27.94 -2.49
N LYS A 101 9.42 29.01 -2.17
CA LYS A 101 10.85 28.88 -1.87
C LYS A 101 11.06 28.19 -0.53
N GLN A 102 10.30 28.58 0.48
CA GLN A 102 10.34 27.92 1.79
C GLN A 102 9.92 26.45 1.70
N PHE A 103 8.90 26.14 0.89
CA PHE A 103 8.50 24.75 0.65
C PHE A 103 9.60 23.94 -0.02
N ALA A 104 10.22 24.47 -1.08
CA ALA A 104 11.31 23.81 -1.79
C ALA A 104 12.55 23.62 -0.89
N GLU A 105 12.92 24.61 -0.08
CA GLU A 105 14.02 24.51 0.88
C GLU A 105 13.78 23.43 1.94
N GLU A 106 12.57 23.37 2.52
CA GLU A 106 12.20 22.33 3.49
C GLU A 106 12.17 20.94 2.83
N ALA A 107 11.53 20.82 1.66
CA ALA A 107 11.47 19.57 0.90
C ALA A 107 12.86 19.08 0.52
N TRP A 108 13.75 19.97 0.08
CA TRP A 108 15.14 19.63 -0.22
C TRP A 108 15.90 19.17 1.02
N GLY A 109 15.69 19.83 2.16
CA GLY A 109 16.32 19.43 3.39
C GLY A 109 15.87 18.03 3.87
N VAL A 110 14.60 17.65 3.69
CA VAL A 110 14.12 16.27 3.91
C VAL A 110 14.65 15.33 2.82
N GLY A 111 14.71 15.80 1.57
CA GLY A 111 15.23 15.10 0.40
C GLY A 111 16.71 14.77 0.44
N LYS A 112 17.47 15.27 1.41
CA LYS A 112 18.85 14.84 1.68
C LYS A 112 18.94 13.57 2.51
N LEU A 113 17.93 13.29 3.31
CA LEU A 113 17.90 12.10 4.15
C LEU A 113 17.76 10.87 3.25
N ARG A 114 18.68 9.93 3.39
CA ARG A 114 18.77 8.72 2.58
C ARG A 114 19.05 7.54 3.49
N HIS A 115 18.01 6.76 3.76
CA HIS A 115 18.13 5.60 4.64
C HIS A 115 17.21 4.47 4.21
N LYS A 116 17.71 3.23 4.33
CA LYS A 116 16.90 2.01 4.10
C LYS A 116 15.73 1.91 5.10
N LYS A 117 15.84 2.53 6.28
CA LYS A 117 14.79 2.77 7.28
C LYS A 117 13.57 3.56 6.81
N LEU A 118 13.72 4.33 5.74
CA LEU A 118 12.78 5.36 5.33
C LEU A 118 12.14 5.00 3.99
N ALA A 119 10.88 5.36 3.80
CA ALA A 119 10.31 5.57 2.47
C ALA A 119 10.75 6.96 2.03
N ASN A 120 11.80 7.03 1.20
CA ASN A 120 12.57 8.24 0.99
C ASN A 120 11.78 9.27 0.18
N LEU A 121 12.02 10.54 0.47
CA LEU A 121 11.54 11.64 -0.35
C LEU A 121 12.44 11.74 -1.60
N ILE A 122 11.84 11.51 -2.77
CA ILE A 122 12.55 11.50 -4.06
C ILE A 122 12.32 12.79 -4.85
N GLY A 123 11.38 13.63 -4.45
CA GLY A 123 11.26 14.96 -5.01
C GLY A 123 10.08 15.78 -4.50
N TYR A 124 9.84 16.88 -5.19
CA TYR A 124 8.76 17.81 -4.90
C TYR A 124 8.26 18.47 -6.20
N CYS A 125 7.13 19.16 -6.12
CA CYS A 125 6.63 20.05 -7.17
C CYS A 125 6.16 21.36 -6.51
N CYS A 126 6.58 22.49 -7.07
CA CYS A 126 6.18 23.83 -6.63
C CYS A 126 5.63 24.73 -7.75
N ASP A 127 4.97 24.14 -8.75
CA ASP A 127 4.44 24.88 -9.90
C ASP A 127 3.22 25.75 -9.51
N GLY A 128 3.36 27.07 -9.62
CA GLY A 128 2.29 28.02 -9.31
C GLY A 128 1.80 27.89 -7.86
N ASP A 129 0.52 27.55 -7.68
CA ASP A 129 -0.11 27.34 -6.38
C ASP A 129 0.04 25.90 -5.84
N GLU A 130 0.59 24.99 -6.64
CA GLU A 130 0.63 23.57 -6.33
C GLU A 130 1.85 23.26 -5.46
N ARG A 131 1.64 22.47 -4.40
CA ARG A 131 2.68 22.05 -3.46
C ARG A 131 2.54 20.54 -3.26
N LEU A 132 3.45 19.78 -3.84
CA LEU A 132 3.43 18.33 -3.77
C LEU A 132 4.77 17.78 -3.34
N LEU A 133 4.72 16.69 -2.60
CA LEU A 133 5.88 15.86 -2.27
C LEU A 133 5.77 14.53 -2.98
N VAL A 134 6.89 14.03 -3.46
CA VAL A 134 6.99 12.77 -4.18
C VAL A 134 7.92 11.86 -3.39
N ALA A 135 7.40 10.72 -2.95
CA ALA A 135 8.13 9.70 -2.20
C ALA A 135 8.08 8.35 -2.93
N GLU A 136 8.92 7.42 -2.48
CA GLU A 136 8.84 6.01 -2.87
C GLU A 136 7.45 5.43 -2.49
N TYR A 137 6.85 4.66 -3.40
CA TYR A 137 5.61 3.94 -3.11
C TYR A 137 5.90 2.61 -2.41
N MET A 138 5.12 2.30 -1.39
CA MET A 138 5.24 1.08 -0.59
C MET A 138 4.01 0.20 -0.88
N PRO A 139 4.18 -0.97 -1.51
CA PRO A 139 3.05 -1.76 -2.02
C PRO A 139 2.37 -2.63 -0.96
N ASN A 140 3.07 -2.96 0.13
CA ASN A 140 2.59 -3.92 1.14
C ASN A 140 1.93 -3.23 2.34
N ASP A 141 1.22 -2.13 2.09
CA ASP A 141 0.34 -1.44 3.04
C ASP A 141 1.02 -0.90 4.34
N THR A 142 0.21 -0.41 5.28
CA THR A 142 0.64 0.21 6.55
C THR A 142 0.71 -0.80 7.69
N LEU A 143 1.52 -0.55 8.72
CA LEU A 143 1.50 -1.31 9.97
C LEU A 143 0.10 -1.38 10.57
N ALA A 144 -0.66 -0.29 10.50
CA ALA A 144 -2.03 -0.26 11.01
C ALA A 144 -2.94 -1.32 10.35
N LYS A 145 -2.88 -1.48 9.02
CA LYS A 145 -3.64 -2.50 8.30
C LYS A 145 -3.25 -3.94 8.68
N HIS A 146 -1.97 -4.15 8.96
CA HIS A 146 -1.41 -5.44 9.36
C HIS A 146 -1.62 -5.79 10.85
N LEU A 147 -1.90 -4.78 11.68
CA LEU A 147 -1.88 -4.91 13.13
C LEU A 147 -3.27 -4.73 13.77
N PHE A 148 -4.10 -3.83 13.27
CA PHE A 148 -5.39 -3.50 13.90
C PHE A 148 -6.52 -4.38 13.39
N HIS A 149 -6.81 -5.45 14.14
CA HIS A 149 -7.89 -6.39 13.83
C HIS A 149 -9.31 -5.81 14.00
N PHE A 150 -9.46 -4.63 14.63
CA PHE A 150 -10.75 -4.11 15.06
C PHE A 150 -11.56 -3.42 13.95
N ASP A 151 -10.90 -2.84 12.93
CA ASP A 151 -11.59 -2.04 11.90
C ASP A 151 -12.32 -2.90 10.86
N MET A 152 -11.86 -4.14 10.63
CA MET A 152 -12.55 -5.09 9.76
C MET A 152 -13.84 -5.62 10.37
N SER A 153 -13.91 -5.84 11.69
CA SER A 153 -15.11 -6.42 12.31
C SER A 153 -16.33 -5.47 12.31
N LEU A 154 -16.09 -4.15 12.27
CA LEU A 154 -17.16 -3.15 12.22
C LEU A 154 -17.62 -2.89 10.78
N MET A 155 -16.69 -2.89 9.81
CA MET A 155 -17.01 -2.79 8.39
C MET A 155 -17.88 -3.98 7.92
N LEU A 156 -17.66 -5.16 8.50
CA LEU A 156 -18.39 -6.39 8.17
C LEU A 156 -19.78 -6.52 8.79
N ARG A 157 -20.18 -5.62 9.70
CA ARG A 157 -21.58 -5.58 10.16
C ARG A 157 -22.53 -4.88 9.20
N TYR A 158 -22.01 -4.21 8.17
CA TYR A 158 -22.81 -3.51 7.16
C TYR A 158 -22.89 -4.22 5.80
N GLN A 159 -22.11 -5.28 5.57
CA GLN A 159 -22.25 -6.11 4.37
C GLN A 159 -22.46 -7.57 4.77
N SER A 160 -23.61 -8.12 4.38
CA SER A 160 -24.04 -9.51 4.62
C SER A 160 -23.20 -10.52 3.82
N LEU A 161 -21.89 -10.56 4.04
CA LEU A 161 -20.98 -11.54 3.45
C LEU A 161 -20.40 -12.42 4.56
N ASN A 162 -20.40 -13.73 4.31
CA ASN A 162 -19.92 -14.74 5.23
C ASN A 162 -18.45 -14.49 5.59
N PHE A 163 -18.16 -14.46 6.90
CA PHE A 163 -16.84 -14.27 7.50
C PHE A 163 -15.75 -15.17 6.90
N SER A 164 -16.10 -16.39 6.47
CA SER A 164 -15.18 -17.35 5.87
C SER A 164 -14.83 -17.08 4.40
N LEU A 165 -15.63 -16.33 3.65
CA LEU A 165 -15.33 -16.02 2.25
C LEU A 165 -14.35 -14.85 2.14
N LEU A 166 -14.45 -13.86 3.04
CA LEU A 166 -13.61 -12.66 2.96
C LEU A 166 -12.20 -12.86 3.52
N SER A 167 -12.01 -13.78 4.47
CA SER A 167 -10.67 -14.18 4.92
C SER A 167 -9.84 -14.81 3.80
N PHE A 168 -10.50 -15.32 2.75
CA PHE A 168 -9.87 -15.86 1.54
C PHE A 168 -9.48 -14.76 0.54
N PHE A 169 -10.23 -13.63 0.49
CA PHE A 169 -9.96 -12.51 -0.42
C PHE A 169 -8.87 -11.55 0.06
N THR A 170 -8.55 -11.52 1.36
CA THR A 170 -7.51 -10.63 1.93
C THR A 170 -6.18 -11.33 2.21
N GLY A 171 -5.94 -12.52 1.65
CA GLY A 171 -4.67 -13.23 1.77
C GLY A 171 -4.24 -13.44 3.21
N GLU A 172 -4.94 -14.31 3.95
CA GLU A 172 -4.73 -14.57 5.38
C GLU A 172 -4.72 -13.30 6.24
N ASN A 173 -5.68 -13.17 7.15
CA ASN A 173 -5.59 -12.23 8.26
C ASN A 173 -4.49 -12.72 9.25
N GLN A 174 -3.27 -12.94 8.76
CA GLN A 174 -2.11 -13.28 9.56
C GLN A 174 -1.74 -12.04 10.35
N THR A 175 -2.10 -12.09 11.61
CA THR A 175 -1.64 -11.15 12.61
C THR A 175 -0.12 -11.16 12.56
N ILE A 176 0.52 -10.00 12.43
CA ILE A 176 1.98 -9.98 12.27
C ILE A 176 2.64 -10.67 13.45
N GLU A 177 3.51 -11.64 13.15
CA GLU A 177 4.15 -12.46 14.17
C GLU A 177 5.04 -11.60 15.09
N TRP A 178 5.27 -12.06 16.32
CA TRP A 178 6.00 -11.31 17.33
C TRP A 178 7.41 -10.85 16.86
N ALA A 179 8.13 -11.72 16.15
CA ALA A 179 9.44 -11.39 15.58
C ALA A 179 9.37 -10.20 14.61
N MET A 180 8.32 -10.13 13.80
CA MET A 180 8.10 -9.01 12.87
C MET A 180 7.76 -7.72 13.62
N ARG A 181 6.99 -7.81 14.72
CA ARG A 181 6.70 -6.64 15.58
C ARG A 181 7.97 -6.04 16.19
N LEU A 182 8.89 -6.89 16.65
CA LEU A 182 10.19 -6.45 17.16
C LEU A 182 11.07 -5.83 16.07
N ARG A 183 11.03 -6.38 14.85
CA ARG A 183 11.73 -5.79 13.68
C ARG A 183 11.20 -4.41 13.34
N VAL A 184 9.87 -4.25 13.32
CA VAL A 184 9.21 -2.95 13.11
C VAL A 184 9.68 -1.93 14.14
N ALA A 185 9.63 -2.27 15.43
CA ALA A 185 10.09 -1.38 16.50
C ALA A 185 11.54 -0.92 16.30
N LEU A 186 12.45 -1.87 16.00
CA LEU A 186 13.86 -1.56 15.78
C LEU A 186 14.06 -0.66 14.55
N TYR A 187 13.47 -0.99 13.41
CA TYR A 187 13.70 -0.24 12.17
C TYR A 187 13.17 1.20 12.25
N ILE A 188 12.05 1.42 12.95
CA ILE A 188 11.56 2.77 13.23
C ILE A 188 12.54 3.51 14.15
N ALA A 189 13.05 2.87 15.20
CA ALA A 189 14.04 3.47 16.09
C ALA A 189 15.33 3.87 15.34
N GLU A 190 15.84 3.00 14.47
CA GLU A 190 16.99 3.28 13.61
C GLU A 190 16.73 4.43 12.64
N ALA A 191 15.54 4.48 12.04
CA ALA A 191 15.17 5.56 11.13
C ALA A 191 15.11 6.92 11.87
N LEU A 192 14.53 6.95 13.07
CA LEU A 192 14.46 8.14 13.91
C LEU A 192 15.85 8.59 14.40
N ASP A 193 16.70 7.65 14.82
CA ASP A 193 18.07 7.93 15.24
C ASP A 193 18.91 8.52 14.10
N TYR A 194 18.80 7.93 12.90
CA TYR A 194 19.41 8.46 11.70
C TYR A 194 18.95 9.91 11.42
N CYS A 195 17.64 10.17 11.40
CA CYS A 195 17.11 11.52 11.16
C CYS A 195 17.62 12.52 12.21
N SER A 196 17.69 12.11 13.48
CA SER A 196 18.22 12.91 14.58
C SER A 196 19.70 13.24 14.37
N SER A 197 20.53 12.25 14.01
CA SER A 197 21.97 12.45 13.74
C SER A 197 22.24 13.37 12.54
N GLU A 198 21.35 13.38 11.56
CA GLU A 198 21.40 14.27 10.38
C GLU A 198 20.79 15.66 10.66
N GLY A 199 20.55 15.99 11.93
CA GLY A 199 20.06 17.31 12.36
C GLY A 199 18.56 17.54 12.14
N ARG A 200 17.79 16.46 11.95
CA ARG A 200 16.32 16.50 11.79
C ARG A 200 15.63 15.61 12.83
N PRO A 201 15.68 15.98 14.13
CA PRO A 201 15.14 15.16 15.21
C PRO A 201 13.61 15.21 15.34
N LEU A 202 12.92 16.01 14.52
CA LEU A 202 11.48 16.19 14.61
C LEU A 202 10.77 15.31 13.58
N TYR A 203 9.82 14.52 14.04
CA TYR A 203 8.90 13.76 13.21
C TYR A 203 7.47 14.05 13.63
N HIS A 204 6.66 14.49 12.68
CA HIS A 204 5.28 14.87 12.89
C HIS A 204 4.33 13.70 12.68
N ASP A 205 3.41 13.52 13.63
CA ASP A 205 2.32 12.55 13.54
C ASP A 205 2.82 11.09 13.41
N LEU A 206 3.81 10.70 14.22
CA LEU A 206 4.31 9.33 14.28
C LEU A 206 3.23 8.40 14.89
N ASN A 207 2.82 7.40 14.12
CA ASN A 207 1.84 6.38 14.52
C ASN A 207 1.95 5.16 13.57
N ALA A 208 1.17 4.11 13.81
CA ALA A 208 1.17 2.89 12.98
C ALA A 208 0.83 3.15 11.49
N TYR A 209 0.06 4.19 11.17
CA TYR A 209 -0.27 4.57 9.79
C TYR A 209 0.91 5.20 9.03
N ARG A 210 2.00 5.56 9.72
CA ARG A 210 3.21 6.12 9.11
C ARG A 210 4.29 5.09 8.83
N VAL A 211 4.08 3.85 9.26
CA VAL A 211 4.99 2.73 9.03
C VAL A 211 4.41 1.94 7.87
N LEU A 212 5.19 1.76 6.82
CA LEU A 212 4.79 1.13 5.57
C LEU A 212 5.70 -0.08 5.29
N PHE A 213 5.29 -0.97 4.39
CA PHE A 213 6.13 -2.10 4.00
C PHE A 213 6.50 -2.03 2.50
N ASP A 214 7.80 -2.16 2.22
CA ASP A 214 8.33 -2.20 0.86
C ASP A 214 8.02 -3.54 0.16
N GLU A 215 8.47 -3.71 -1.08
CA GLU A 215 8.29 -4.91 -1.90
C GLU A 215 8.80 -6.21 -1.22
N ASP A 216 9.83 -6.11 -0.38
CA ASP A 216 10.41 -7.24 0.36
C ASP A 216 9.77 -7.43 1.74
N GLY A 217 8.70 -6.68 2.04
CA GLY A 217 8.01 -6.68 3.32
C GLY A 217 8.78 -5.97 4.44
N ASP A 218 9.85 -5.25 4.13
CA ASP A 218 10.68 -4.57 5.11
C ASP A 218 9.99 -3.28 5.61
N PRO A 219 9.93 -3.03 6.94
CA PRO A 219 9.27 -1.83 7.45
C PRO A 219 10.08 -0.57 7.13
N ARG A 220 9.37 0.43 6.60
CA ARG A 220 9.86 1.74 6.18
C ARG A 220 9.04 2.83 6.87
N LEU A 221 9.70 3.76 7.55
CA LEU A 221 9.06 4.94 8.11
C LEU A 221 8.84 5.98 6.99
N SER A 222 7.61 6.48 6.83
CA SER A 222 7.28 7.48 5.81
C SER A 222 8.07 8.78 5.98
N CYS A 223 8.67 9.31 4.92
CA CYS A 223 9.32 10.63 5.01
C CYS A 223 8.34 11.79 5.25
N PHE A 224 7.03 11.60 5.03
CA PHE A 224 6.05 12.70 5.08
C PHE A 224 5.86 13.29 6.47
N GLY A 225 6.19 12.57 7.54
CA GLY A 225 6.20 13.12 8.89
C GLY A 225 7.38 14.05 9.17
N LEU A 226 8.45 13.99 8.38
CA LEU A 226 9.59 14.91 8.49
C LEU A 226 9.26 16.30 7.93
N MET A 227 8.17 16.41 7.17
CA MET A 227 7.68 17.67 6.61
C MET A 227 6.63 18.28 7.54
N LYS A 228 6.77 19.58 7.83
CA LYS A 228 5.71 20.33 8.53
C LYS A 228 4.48 20.43 7.64
N ASN A 229 3.31 20.34 8.27
CA ASN A 229 2.04 20.51 7.56
C ASN A 229 1.71 21.97 7.25
N SER A 230 2.30 22.93 7.97
CA SER A 230 2.23 24.36 7.64
C SER A 230 3.43 25.13 8.15
N ARG A 231 3.67 26.31 7.56
CA ARG A 231 4.77 27.23 7.89
C ARG A 231 4.84 27.57 9.39
N ASP A 232 3.69 27.81 10.01
CA ASP A 232 3.61 28.28 11.40
C ASP A 232 3.84 27.14 12.41
N GLY A 233 3.93 25.89 11.96
CA GLY A 233 4.00 24.70 12.81
C GLY A 233 2.71 24.44 13.62
N LYS A 234 1.69 25.28 13.45
CA LYS A 234 0.43 25.25 14.21
C LYS A 234 -0.63 24.30 13.62
N SER A 235 -0.45 23.85 12.38
CA SER A 235 -1.36 22.89 11.76
C SER A 235 -0.83 21.49 11.95
N TYR A 236 -0.82 20.97 13.17
CA TYR A 236 -0.78 19.52 13.28
C TYR A 236 -1.98 18.93 12.55
N SER A 237 -1.77 17.79 11.89
CA SER A 237 -2.91 16.92 11.60
C SER A 237 -3.51 16.62 12.96
N THR A 238 -4.74 17.04 13.21
CA THR A 238 -5.48 16.86 14.46
C THR A 238 -5.81 15.37 14.74
N ASN A 239 -5.09 14.46 14.11
CA ASN A 239 -5.33 13.02 14.11
C ASN A 239 -4.30 12.27 14.98
N LEU A 240 -3.52 12.98 15.82
CA LEU A 240 -2.86 12.33 16.95
C LEU A 240 -3.96 11.90 17.92
N ALA A 241 -4.44 10.66 17.77
CA ALA A 241 -5.36 10.06 18.74
C ALA A 241 -4.80 10.21 20.17
N TYR A 242 -3.47 10.18 20.32
CA TYR A 242 -2.75 10.38 21.58
C TYR A 242 -1.65 11.45 21.44
N THR A 243 -1.91 12.62 22.03
CA THR A 243 -1.05 13.79 21.92
C THR A 243 -0.07 13.88 23.10
N PRO A 244 1.24 14.15 22.86
CA PRO A 244 2.22 14.34 23.93
C PRO A 244 1.81 15.45 24.92
N PRO A 245 1.98 15.27 26.25
CA PRO A 245 1.50 16.22 27.26
C PRO A 245 2.02 17.65 27.06
N GLU A 246 3.29 17.81 26.71
CA GLU A 246 3.90 19.10 26.49
C GLU A 246 3.32 19.83 25.28
N TYR A 247 2.90 19.09 24.24
CA TYR A 247 2.29 19.65 23.05
C TYR A 247 0.93 20.28 23.37
N LEU A 248 0.13 19.67 24.24
CA LEU A 248 -1.14 20.25 24.70
C LEU A 248 -0.94 21.60 25.39
N ARG A 249 0.22 21.82 26.02
CA ARG A 249 0.54 23.06 26.73
C ARG A 249 1.08 24.15 25.81
N ASN A 250 1.96 23.81 24.88
CA ASN A 250 2.74 24.79 24.10
C ASN A 250 2.46 24.80 22.59
N GLY A 251 1.70 23.82 22.08
CA GLY A 251 1.40 23.64 20.66
C GLY A 251 2.63 23.35 19.79
N ARG A 252 3.70 22.82 20.36
CA ARG A 252 4.98 22.59 19.69
C ARG A 252 5.51 21.19 19.95
N VAL A 253 6.11 20.64 18.90
CA VAL A 253 6.76 19.32 18.91
C VAL A 253 8.19 19.50 19.33
N THR A 254 8.65 18.62 20.20
CA THR A 254 10.05 18.50 20.56
C THR A 254 10.58 17.12 20.20
N PRO A 255 11.90 16.88 20.21
CA PRO A 255 12.44 15.54 20.04
C PRO A 255 11.82 14.53 21.02
N GLU A 256 11.55 14.94 22.25
CA GLU A 256 10.92 14.11 23.28
C GLU A 256 9.45 13.80 22.96
N SER A 257 8.75 14.68 22.23
CA SER A 257 7.40 14.40 21.72
C SER A 257 7.39 13.26 20.70
N VAL A 258 8.48 13.13 19.91
CA VAL A 258 8.66 12.00 18.99
C VAL A 258 8.84 10.71 19.76
N ILE A 259 9.62 10.72 20.85
CA ILE A 259 9.81 9.56 21.73
C ILE A 259 8.49 9.14 22.38
N TYR A 260 7.66 10.09 22.83
CA TYR A 260 6.33 9.78 23.35
C TYR A 260 5.46 9.05 22.30
N SER A 261 5.46 9.55 21.07
CA SER A 261 4.72 8.96 19.96
C SER A 261 5.30 7.58 19.56
N PHE A 262 6.60 7.36 19.72
CA PHE A 262 7.20 6.04 19.57
C PHE A 262 6.68 5.07 20.65
N GLY A 263 6.51 5.55 21.89
CA GLY A 263 5.88 4.80 22.96
C GLY A 263 4.46 4.33 22.62
N THR A 264 3.66 5.14 21.92
CA THR A 264 2.33 4.72 21.46
C THR A 264 2.41 3.64 20.38
N VAL A 265 3.39 3.71 19.48
CA VAL A 265 3.64 2.64 18.49
C VAL A 265 4.05 1.33 19.18
N LEU A 266 4.83 1.37 20.26
CA LEU A 266 5.14 0.17 21.04
C LEU A 266 3.88 -0.44 21.68
N LEU A 267 2.96 0.38 22.18
CA LEU A 267 1.67 -0.10 22.68
C LEU A 267 0.81 -0.73 21.59
N ASP A 268 0.78 -0.13 20.40
CA ASP A 268 0.10 -0.70 19.23
C ASP A 268 0.68 -2.09 18.92
N LEU A 269 2.02 -2.22 18.87
CA LEU A 269 2.72 -3.49 18.61
C LEU A 269 2.46 -4.54 19.68
N LEU A 270 2.43 -4.15 20.96
CA LEU A 270 2.14 -5.08 22.06
C LEU A 270 0.69 -5.60 21.99
N SER A 271 -0.27 -4.70 21.73
CA SER A 271 -1.70 -4.98 21.92
C SER A 271 -2.47 -5.36 20.67
N GLY A 272 -1.91 -5.13 19.47
CA GLY A 272 -2.64 -5.30 18.20
C GLY A 272 -3.79 -4.31 18.03
N LYS A 273 -3.79 -3.22 18.81
CA LYS A 273 -4.91 -2.27 18.91
C LYS A 273 -4.39 -0.86 19.11
N HIS A 274 -5.14 0.11 18.62
CA HIS A 274 -4.86 1.50 18.91
C HIS A 274 -5.46 1.89 20.27
N ILE A 275 -4.66 1.82 21.33
CA ILE A 275 -5.11 2.01 22.72
C ILE A 275 -4.59 3.31 23.35
N PRO A 276 -5.38 3.98 24.21
CA PRO A 276 -4.92 5.18 24.90
C PRO A 276 -3.78 4.89 25.89
N PRO A 277 -2.73 5.72 25.92
CA PRO A 277 -1.61 5.56 26.86
C PRO A 277 -2.05 5.49 28.31
N SER A 278 -3.07 6.25 28.72
CA SER A 278 -3.61 6.22 30.09
C SER A 278 -4.09 4.82 30.48
N HIS A 279 -4.81 4.14 29.58
CA HIS A 279 -5.33 2.79 29.84
C HIS A 279 -4.20 1.75 29.84
N ALA A 280 -3.21 1.93 28.96
CA ALA A 280 -2.06 1.04 28.90
C ALA A 280 -1.17 1.15 30.14
N ILE A 281 -0.92 2.37 30.64
CA ILE A 281 -0.11 2.59 31.84
C ILE A 281 -0.75 1.92 33.06
N ASP A 282 -2.07 1.97 33.21
CA ASP A 282 -2.76 1.27 34.30
C ASP A 282 -2.61 -0.27 34.20
N MET A 283 -2.65 -0.82 32.98
CA MET A 283 -2.43 -2.25 32.73
C MET A 283 -0.97 -2.68 32.98
N ILE A 284 -0.01 -1.83 32.59
CA ILE A 284 1.43 -2.01 32.80
C ILE A 284 1.77 -1.95 34.30
N MET A 285 1.24 -0.95 35.01
CA MET A 285 1.44 -0.75 36.45
C MET A 285 0.74 -1.82 37.28
N GLY A 286 -0.39 -2.36 36.80
CA GLY A 286 -1.09 -3.50 37.40
C GLY A 286 -0.39 -4.85 37.25
N LYS A 287 0.78 -4.92 36.58
CA LYS A 287 1.60 -6.12 36.34
C LYS A 287 0.88 -7.26 35.60
N ASN A 288 -0.15 -6.96 34.83
CA ASN A 288 -0.83 -7.98 34.03
C ASN A 288 -0.52 -7.78 32.55
N ILE A 289 0.76 -8.00 32.20
CA ILE A 289 1.29 -7.88 30.83
C ILE A 289 0.41 -8.68 29.86
N THR A 290 -0.05 -9.85 30.27
CA THR A 290 -0.91 -10.74 29.48
C THR A 290 -2.22 -10.09 29.02
N LEU A 291 -2.77 -9.13 29.78
CA LEU A 291 -3.97 -8.39 29.36
C LEU A 291 -3.69 -7.31 28.32
N LEU A 292 -2.45 -6.81 28.27
CA LEU A 292 -2.02 -5.85 27.26
C LEU A 292 -1.66 -6.54 25.94
N MET A 293 -1.13 -7.78 26.01
CA MET A 293 -0.68 -8.50 24.82
C MET A 293 -1.84 -8.84 23.88
N ASP A 294 -1.55 -8.75 22.58
CA ASP A 294 -2.48 -9.14 21.54
C ASP A 294 -2.86 -10.62 21.66
N SER A 295 -4.15 -10.89 21.81
CA SER A 295 -4.69 -12.24 21.90
C SER A 295 -4.40 -13.09 20.66
N HIS A 296 -4.22 -12.47 19.49
CA HIS A 296 -3.93 -13.18 18.25
C HIS A 296 -2.49 -13.67 18.13
N LEU A 297 -1.60 -13.27 19.04
CA LEU A 297 -0.29 -13.91 19.14
C LEU A 297 -0.41 -15.33 19.73
N GLU A 298 -1.53 -15.67 20.36
CA GLU A 298 -1.79 -17.01 20.94
C GLU A 298 -0.67 -17.50 21.89
N GLY A 299 0.03 -16.57 22.54
CA GLY A 299 1.17 -16.87 23.41
C GLY A 299 2.50 -17.11 22.69
N ASN A 300 2.56 -16.92 21.37
CA ASN A 300 3.79 -17.02 20.56
C ASN A 300 4.69 -15.77 20.70
N PHE A 301 5.09 -15.46 21.93
CA PHE A 301 6.04 -14.40 22.27
C PHE A 301 6.81 -14.77 23.55
N SER A 302 8.06 -14.31 23.70
CA SER A 302 8.77 -14.44 24.97
C SER A 302 8.27 -13.41 25.98
N THR A 303 8.01 -13.87 27.20
CA THR A 303 7.58 -12.98 28.29
C THR A 303 8.69 -12.02 28.70
N GLU A 304 9.95 -12.45 28.61
CA GLU A 304 11.14 -11.63 28.86
C GLU A 304 11.24 -10.49 27.85
N GLU A 305 11.12 -10.80 26.56
CA GLU A 305 11.13 -9.80 25.47
C GLU A 305 9.97 -8.82 25.62
N ALA A 306 8.75 -9.33 25.84
CA ALA A 306 7.57 -8.49 26.06
C ALA A 306 7.74 -7.56 27.27
N THR A 307 8.35 -8.05 28.36
CA THR A 307 8.63 -7.24 29.55
C THR A 307 9.60 -6.09 29.25
N VAL A 308 10.64 -6.34 28.44
CA VAL A 308 11.56 -5.28 28.00
C VAL A 308 10.83 -4.22 27.16
N VAL A 309 10.01 -4.66 26.20
CA VAL A 309 9.25 -3.73 25.32
C VAL A 309 8.22 -2.93 26.12
N VAL A 310 7.53 -3.55 27.08
CA VAL A 310 6.61 -2.88 28.00
C VAL A 310 7.34 -1.84 28.85
N GLY A 311 8.51 -2.19 29.40
CA GLY A 311 9.35 -1.26 30.16
C GLY A 311 9.77 -0.07 29.31
N LEU A 312 10.20 -0.30 28.08
CA LEU A 312 10.58 0.75 27.14
C LEU A 312 9.39 1.64 26.77
N ALA A 313 8.21 1.06 26.51
CA ALA A 313 6.98 1.82 26.26
C ALA A 313 6.64 2.72 27.45
N SER A 314 6.74 2.20 28.68
CA SER A 314 6.52 2.97 29.91
C SER A 314 7.50 4.13 30.07
N GLN A 315 8.78 3.94 29.72
CA GLN A 315 9.78 5.01 29.71
C GLN A 315 9.51 6.07 28.63
N CYS A 316 9.08 5.66 27.44
CA CYS A 316 8.72 6.59 26.36
C CYS A 316 7.50 7.45 26.72
N LEU A 317 6.54 6.87 27.45
CA LEU A 317 5.29 7.51 27.82
C LEU A 317 5.35 8.33 29.12
N GLN A 318 6.55 8.56 29.68
CA GLN A 318 6.70 9.40 30.86
C GLN A 318 6.13 10.81 30.63
N TYR A 319 5.46 11.33 31.66
CA TYR A 319 4.83 12.64 31.61
C TYR A 319 5.88 13.74 31.42
N GLU A 320 6.97 13.68 32.17
CA GLU A 320 8.08 14.63 32.07
C GLU A 320 8.97 14.31 30.86
N PRO A 321 9.10 15.21 29.87
CA PRO A 321 9.83 14.93 28.63
C PRO A 321 11.29 14.49 28.83
N ARG A 322 11.96 15.06 29.84
CA ARG A 322 13.36 14.78 30.18
C ARG A 322 13.62 13.39 30.74
N GLU A 323 12.57 12.66 31.14
CA GLU A 323 12.69 11.29 31.67
C GLU A 323 12.57 10.24 30.56
N ARG A 324 12.23 10.67 29.34
CA ARG A 324 12.11 9.80 28.18
C ARG A 324 13.50 9.46 27.61
N PRO A 325 13.70 8.25 27.07
CA PRO A 325 14.97 7.82 26.48
C PRO A 325 15.31 8.60 25.20
N SER A 326 16.58 8.58 24.81
CA SER A 326 17.01 9.09 23.49
C SER A 326 16.75 8.05 22.39
N THR A 327 16.75 8.48 21.12
CA THR A 327 16.64 7.57 19.95
C THR A 327 17.71 6.47 19.96
N LYS A 328 18.92 6.82 20.41
CA LYS A 328 20.03 5.88 20.56
C LYS A 328 19.77 4.83 21.64
N ASP A 329 19.13 5.21 22.73
CA ASP A 329 18.73 4.28 23.79
C ASP A 329 17.63 3.33 23.30
N LEU A 330 16.69 3.80 22.46
CA LEU A 330 15.70 2.95 21.81
C LEU A 330 16.37 1.85 20.98
N VAL A 331 17.29 2.22 20.09
CA VAL A 331 18.04 1.27 19.26
C VAL A 331 18.83 0.28 20.12
N THR A 332 19.55 0.78 21.13
CA THR A 332 20.35 -0.05 22.03
C THR A 332 19.49 -1.07 22.79
N THR A 333 18.27 -0.70 23.17
CA THR A 333 17.33 -1.58 23.88
C THR A 333 16.67 -2.61 22.96
N LEU A 334 16.33 -2.22 21.72
CA LEU A 334 15.57 -3.07 20.79
C LEU A 334 16.45 -4.00 19.93
N ALA A 335 17.70 -3.63 19.66
CA ALA A 335 18.59 -4.42 18.81
C ALA A 335 18.84 -5.85 19.34
N PRO A 336 19.06 -6.07 20.66
CA PRO A 336 19.23 -7.42 21.21
C PRO A 336 17.98 -8.30 21.16
N LEU A 337 16.79 -7.71 20.94
CA LEU A 337 15.53 -8.45 20.93
C LEU A 337 15.23 -9.10 19.56
N GLN A 338 16.06 -8.89 18.54
CA GLN A 338 15.83 -9.49 17.22
C GLN A 338 16.02 -11.01 17.26
N THR A 339 14.92 -11.76 17.14
CA THR A 339 14.92 -13.23 17.28
C THR A 339 15.13 -13.99 15.97
N LYS A 340 14.74 -13.39 14.83
CA LYS A 340 14.85 -13.99 13.50
C LYS A 340 15.55 -13.05 12.49
N PRO A 341 16.76 -12.54 12.76
CA PRO A 341 17.40 -11.54 11.90
C PRO A 341 17.64 -12.04 10.46
N ASP A 342 17.89 -13.33 10.28
CA ASP A 342 18.18 -13.94 8.97
C ASP A 342 16.95 -14.30 8.15
N VAL A 343 15.75 -14.29 8.76
CA VAL A 343 14.50 -14.60 8.07
C VAL A 343 14.02 -13.33 7.33
N PRO A 344 13.80 -13.38 6.01
CA PRO A 344 13.34 -12.22 5.25
C PRO A 344 11.96 -11.73 5.70
N SER A 345 11.72 -10.41 5.65
CA SER A 345 10.48 -9.81 6.14
C SER A 345 9.23 -10.28 5.37
N TYR A 346 9.32 -10.48 4.06
CA TYR A 346 8.22 -11.03 3.27
C TYR A 346 7.75 -12.40 3.78
N VAL A 347 8.65 -13.23 4.31
CA VAL A 347 8.28 -14.53 4.90
C VAL A 347 7.49 -14.33 6.19
N MET A 348 7.89 -13.38 7.02
CA MET A 348 7.20 -13.08 8.29
C MET A 348 5.84 -12.41 8.10
N LEU A 349 5.65 -11.72 6.97
CA LEU A 349 4.39 -11.10 6.58
C LEU A 349 3.49 -12.02 5.74
N GLY A 350 3.90 -13.27 5.46
CA GLY A 350 3.14 -14.17 4.60
C GLY A 350 3.02 -13.68 3.14
N ILE A 351 3.89 -12.75 2.72
CA ILE A 351 3.92 -12.24 1.35
C ILE A 351 4.51 -13.35 0.47
N SER A 352 3.64 -13.91 -0.37
CA SER A 352 4.07 -14.83 -1.43
C SER A 352 4.91 -14.06 -2.43
N LYS A 353 6.24 -14.21 -2.39
CA LYS A 353 7.05 -13.83 -3.53
C LYS A 353 6.63 -14.73 -4.68
N HIS A 354 5.96 -14.16 -5.68
CA HIS A 354 6.11 -14.68 -7.03
C HIS A 354 7.61 -14.60 -7.30
N GLU A 355 8.32 -15.72 -7.16
CA GLU A 355 9.69 -15.81 -7.63
C GLU A 355 9.63 -15.37 -9.10
N GLU A 356 10.29 -14.27 -9.44
CA GLU A 356 10.78 -14.09 -10.80
C GLU A 356 11.69 -15.30 -11.04
N ALA A 357 11.10 -16.36 -11.60
CA ALA A 357 11.83 -17.54 -11.96
C ALA A 357 12.99 -17.07 -12.85
N PRO A 358 14.23 -17.51 -12.59
CA PRO A 358 15.33 -17.20 -13.49
C PRO A 358 14.92 -17.64 -14.90
N ALA A 359 15.10 -16.75 -15.88
CA ALA A 359 14.75 -17.03 -17.27
C ALA A 359 15.42 -18.34 -17.73
N THR A 360 14.65 -19.43 -17.84
CA THR A 360 15.05 -20.68 -18.54
C THR A 360 13.89 -21.67 -18.63
N PRO A 361 13.95 -22.61 -19.59
CA PRO A 361 13.30 -22.59 -20.91
C PRO A 361 11.79 -22.90 -20.87
N GLN A 362 11.06 -22.49 -21.92
CA GLN A 362 9.61 -22.67 -22.08
C GLN A 362 9.15 -24.11 -21.74
N ARG A 363 8.37 -24.22 -20.65
CA ARG A 363 7.67 -25.45 -20.24
C ARG A 363 6.42 -25.62 -21.13
N PRO A 364 5.98 -26.87 -21.43
CA PRO A 364 4.83 -27.08 -22.30
C PRO A 364 3.53 -26.63 -21.61
N LEU A 365 2.83 -25.67 -22.20
CA LEU A 365 1.52 -25.20 -21.77
C LEU A 365 0.43 -26.25 -22.10
N SER A 366 -0.70 -26.21 -21.40
CA SER A 366 -1.89 -26.98 -21.79
C SER A 366 -2.44 -26.51 -23.14
N PRO A 367 -3.34 -27.27 -23.80
CA PRO A 367 -3.97 -26.80 -25.03
C PRO A 367 -4.63 -25.43 -24.92
N MET A 368 -5.22 -25.12 -23.75
CA MET A 368 -5.79 -23.79 -23.48
C MET A 368 -4.68 -22.75 -23.35
N GLY A 369 -3.65 -23.02 -22.54
CA GLY A 369 -2.54 -22.09 -22.38
C GLY A 369 -1.77 -21.82 -23.67
N GLU A 370 -1.60 -22.83 -24.53
CA GLU A 370 -0.94 -22.68 -25.82
C GLU A 370 -1.77 -21.84 -26.80
N ALA A 371 -3.10 -22.01 -26.79
CA ALA A 371 -4.02 -21.19 -27.57
C ALA A 371 -4.01 -19.72 -27.08
N CYS A 372 -4.02 -19.49 -25.77
CA CYS A 372 -3.94 -18.15 -25.16
C CYS A 372 -2.60 -17.47 -25.44
N SER A 373 -1.48 -18.19 -25.31
CA SER A 373 -0.14 -17.66 -25.61
C SER A 373 -0.01 -17.18 -27.06
N ARG A 374 -0.66 -17.87 -28.00
CA ARG A 374 -0.71 -17.48 -29.42
C ARG A 374 -1.83 -16.49 -29.76
N MET A 375 -2.68 -16.13 -28.79
CA MET A 375 -3.93 -15.40 -29.01
C MET A 375 -4.83 -16.03 -30.09
N ASP A 376 -4.83 -17.36 -30.19
CA ASP A 376 -5.67 -18.10 -31.13
C ASP A 376 -7.09 -18.19 -30.58
N LEU A 377 -7.87 -17.13 -30.80
CA LEU A 377 -9.26 -17.04 -30.34
C LEU A 377 -10.15 -18.16 -30.90
N THR A 378 -9.80 -18.75 -32.05
CA THR A 378 -10.56 -19.87 -32.62
C THR A 378 -10.30 -21.16 -31.86
N ALA A 379 -9.04 -21.43 -31.50
CA ALA A 379 -8.70 -22.57 -30.65
C ALA A 379 -9.29 -22.42 -29.24
N ILE A 380 -9.21 -21.22 -28.63
CA ILE A 380 -9.84 -20.94 -27.33
C ILE A 380 -11.35 -21.22 -27.39
N HIS A 381 -12.02 -20.74 -28.44
CA HIS A 381 -13.45 -20.97 -28.66
C HIS A 381 -13.80 -22.47 -28.70
N GLN A 382 -13.06 -23.25 -29.49
CA GLN A 382 -13.28 -24.69 -29.60
C GLN A 382 -13.13 -25.40 -28.24
N ILE A 383 -12.09 -25.05 -27.48
CA ILE A 383 -11.86 -25.63 -26.15
C ILE A 383 -13.03 -25.28 -25.21
N MET A 384 -13.47 -24.01 -25.17
CA MET A 384 -14.58 -23.58 -24.31
C MET A 384 -15.95 -24.19 -24.70
N VAL A 385 -16.14 -24.55 -25.98
CA VAL A 385 -17.32 -25.31 -26.42
C VAL A 385 -17.26 -26.75 -25.91
N MET A 386 -16.08 -27.39 -25.92
CA MET A 386 -15.88 -28.78 -25.50
C MET A 386 -15.93 -28.97 -23.97
N THR A 387 -15.47 -27.99 -23.19
CA THR A 387 -15.43 -28.07 -21.71
C THR A 387 -16.81 -27.90 -21.06
N HIS A 388 -17.83 -27.46 -21.82
CA HIS A 388 -19.21 -27.22 -21.34
C HIS A 388 -19.27 -26.39 -20.06
N TYR A 389 -19.94 -26.88 -19.01
CA TYR A 389 -20.08 -26.26 -17.68
C TYR A 389 -19.46 -27.14 -16.59
N LYS A 390 -18.49 -28.00 -16.95
CA LYS A 390 -17.90 -28.98 -16.02
C LYS A 390 -17.24 -28.32 -14.80
N ASP A 391 -16.80 -27.08 -14.92
CA ASP A 391 -16.18 -26.32 -13.84
C ASP A 391 -17.20 -25.56 -12.96
N ASP A 392 -18.50 -25.59 -13.29
CA ASP A 392 -19.58 -24.97 -12.50
C ASP A 392 -20.21 -25.96 -11.48
N GLU A 393 -19.78 -27.23 -11.42
CA GLU A 393 -20.41 -28.34 -10.67
C GLU A 393 -20.40 -28.24 -9.12
N GLY A 394 -20.01 -27.10 -8.54
CA GLY A 394 -20.08 -26.83 -7.10
C GLY A 394 -21.05 -25.71 -6.68
N THR A 395 -21.71 -25.03 -7.63
CA THR A 395 -22.47 -23.79 -7.34
C THR A 395 -23.98 -23.88 -7.54
N ASN A 396 -24.55 -25.05 -7.88
CA ASN A 396 -25.99 -25.18 -8.12
C ASN A 396 -26.57 -26.48 -7.54
N GLU A 397 -26.81 -26.50 -6.23
CA GLU A 397 -27.90 -27.30 -5.67
C GLU A 397 -29.13 -26.39 -5.61
N LEU A 398 -29.95 -26.46 -6.66
CA LEU A 398 -31.16 -25.66 -6.75
C LEU A 398 -32.21 -26.25 -5.79
N SER A 399 -32.64 -25.45 -4.82
CA SER A 399 -33.72 -25.82 -3.90
C SER A 399 -35.10 -25.62 -4.55
N PHE A 400 -36.12 -26.32 -4.05
CA PHE A 400 -37.51 -26.47 -4.53
C PHE A 400 -38.29 -25.18 -4.93
N GLN A 401 -37.71 -23.99 -4.82
CA GLN A 401 -38.21 -22.71 -5.38
C GLN A 401 -38.06 -22.61 -6.92
N GLU A 402 -37.68 -23.70 -7.59
CA GLU A 402 -37.23 -23.81 -8.99
C GLU A 402 -38.21 -23.44 -10.13
N TRP A 403 -39.37 -22.82 -9.89
CA TRP A 403 -40.42 -22.71 -10.91
C TRP A 403 -41.00 -21.31 -11.15
N THR A 404 -40.25 -20.23 -10.89
CA THR A 404 -40.68 -18.88 -11.31
C THR A 404 -40.46 -18.68 -12.82
N GLN A 405 -41.33 -17.89 -13.46
CA GLN A 405 -41.19 -17.56 -14.90
C GLN A 405 -39.85 -16.87 -15.18
N GLN A 406 -39.43 -15.97 -14.30
CA GLN A 406 -38.16 -15.24 -14.39
C GLN A 406 -36.93 -16.17 -14.45
N MET A 407 -36.92 -17.25 -13.67
CA MET A 407 -35.81 -18.20 -13.70
C MET A 407 -35.81 -19.08 -14.97
N ARG A 408 -36.99 -19.41 -15.50
CA ARG A 408 -37.12 -20.07 -16.81
C ARG A 408 -36.59 -19.18 -17.93
N ASP A 409 -37.00 -17.91 -17.96
CA ASP A 409 -36.58 -16.94 -18.97
C ASP A 409 -35.05 -16.72 -18.91
N MET A 410 -34.48 -16.61 -17.70
CA MET A 410 -33.03 -16.50 -17.50
C MET A 410 -32.29 -17.74 -18.03
N LEU A 411 -32.75 -18.95 -17.68
CA LEU A 411 -32.13 -20.19 -18.13
C LEU A 411 -32.27 -20.37 -19.66
N GLU A 412 -33.37 -19.89 -20.24
CA GLU A 412 -33.58 -19.84 -21.69
C GLU A 412 -32.62 -18.86 -22.37
N SER A 413 -32.41 -17.67 -21.80
CA SER A 413 -31.39 -16.72 -22.28
C SER A 413 -29.99 -17.31 -22.26
N ARG A 414 -29.61 -18.05 -21.19
CA ARG A 414 -28.34 -18.79 -21.16
C ARG A 414 -28.23 -19.81 -22.29
N LYS A 415 -29.27 -20.63 -22.48
CA LYS A 415 -29.31 -21.66 -23.54
C LYS A 415 -29.19 -21.04 -24.95
N ARG A 416 -29.89 -19.93 -25.19
CA ARG A 416 -29.78 -19.18 -26.45
C ARG A 416 -28.37 -18.61 -26.64
N GLY A 417 -27.78 -18.08 -25.58
CA GLY A 417 -26.39 -17.61 -25.57
C GLY A 417 -25.41 -18.71 -25.92
N ASP A 418 -25.56 -19.91 -25.35
CA ASP A 418 -24.72 -21.07 -25.65
C ASP A 418 -24.86 -21.58 -27.09
N PHE A 419 -26.08 -21.53 -27.64
CA PHE A 419 -26.33 -21.87 -29.04
C PHE A 419 -25.64 -20.88 -29.97
N ALA A 420 -25.85 -19.57 -29.73
CA ALA A 420 -25.21 -18.51 -30.50
C ALA A 420 -23.68 -18.55 -30.38
N PHE A 421 -23.15 -18.81 -29.18
CA PHE A 421 -21.72 -18.99 -28.94
C PHE A 421 -21.16 -20.14 -29.76
N ARG A 422 -21.83 -21.29 -29.79
CA ARG A 422 -21.41 -22.47 -30.58
C ARG A 422 -21.43 -22.19 -32.08
N ASP A 423 -22.46 -21.50 -32.57
CA ASP A 423 -22.65 -21.15 -33.98
C ASP A 423 -21.80 -19.94 -34.42
N LYS A 424 -20.96 -19.41 -33.52
CA LYS A 424 -20.07 -18.25 -33.74
C LYS A 424 -20.82 -16.95 -34.04
N ASP A 425 -22.08 -16.86 -33.63
CA ASP A 425 -22.83 -15.59 -33.59
C ASP A 425 -22.53 -14.87 -32.26
N PHE A 426 -21.35 -14.26 -32.20
CA PHE A 426 -20.82 -13.69 -30.96
C PHE A 426 -21.61 -12.48 -30.46
N LYS A 427 -22.25 -11.71 -31.34
CA LYS A 427 -23.09 -10.56 -30.95
C LYS A 427 -24.36 -11.03 -30.25
N THR A 428 -25.07 -11.99 -30.86
CA THR A 428 -26.26 -12.59 -30.24
C THR A 428 -25.88 -13.30 -28.93
N ALA A 429 -24.72 -13.95 -28.88
CA ALA A 429 -24.22 -14.56 -27.65
C ALA A 429 -24.00 -13.52 -26.54
N ILE A 430 -23.37 -12.37 -26.85
CA ILE A 430 -23.18 -11.27 -25.89
C ILE A 430 -24.52 -10.77 -25.35
N ASP A 431 -25.50 -10.53 -26.22
CA ASP A 431 -26.81 -10.04 -25.80
C ASP A 431 -27.52 -11.03 -24.87
N CYS A 432 -27.51 -12.32 -25.23
CA CYS A 432 -28.15 -13.37 -24.45
C CYS A 432 -27.44 -13.60 -23.09
N TYR A 433 -26.10 -13.58 -23.06
CA TYR A 433 -25.35 -13.67 -21.81
C TYR A 433 -25.51 -12.44 -20.93
N SER A 434 -25.65 -11.25 -21.53
CA SER A 434 -25.94 -10.02 -20.77
C SER A 434 -27.30 -10.07 -20.12
N GLN A 435 -28.33 -10.51 -20.84
CA GLN A 435 -29.66 -10.76 -20.26
C GLN A 435 -29.61 -11.77 -19.10
N PHE A 436 -28.81 -12.84 -19.24
CA PHE A 436 -28.62 -13.80 -18.15
C PHE A 436 -28.00 -13.15 -16.90
N ILE A 437 -26.95 -12.33 -17.10
CA ILE A 437 -26.21 -11.67 -16.01
C ILE A 437 -27.05 -10.57 -15.34
N ASP A 438 -27.77 -9.75 -16.12
CA ASP A 438 -28.55 -8.62 -15.62
C ASP A 438 -29.72 -9.05 -14.73
N VAL A 439 -30.26 -10.26 -14.95
CA VAL A 439 -31.29 -10.84 -14.08
C VAL A 439 -30.74 -11.17 -12.67
N GLY A 440 -29.42 -11.41 -12.54
CA GLY A 440 -28.70 -11.45 -11.26
C GLY A 440 -29.09 -12.58 -10.29
N THR A 441 -29.96 -13.51 -10.69
CA THR A 441 -30.49 -14.57 -9.80
C THR A 441 -29.53 -15.76 -9.68
N MET A 442 -28.71 -16.01 -10.71
CA MET A 442 -27.70 -17.07 -10.73
C MET A 442 -26.41 -16.54 -11.36
N VAL A 443 -25.27 -16.90 -10.77
CA VAL A 443 -23.95 -16.44 -11.21
C VAL A 443 -23.20 -17.63 -11.80
N SER A 444 -22.58 -17.46 -12.98
CA SER A 444 -21.82 -18.53 -13.65
C SER A 444 -20.49 -17.99 -14.18
N PRO A 445 -19.35 -18.50 -13.69
CA PRO A 445 -18.03 -18.08 -14.17
C PRO A 445 -17.85 -18.45 -15.65
N THR A 446 -18.40 -19.58 -16.08
CA THR A 446 -18.40 -20.00 -17.48
C THR A 446 -19.10 -19.02 -18.40
N VAL A 447 -20.24 -18.44 -17.98
CA VAL A 447 -20.95 -17.42 -18.79
C VAL A 447 -20.09 -16.17 -18.96
N PHE A 448 -19.45 -15.69 -17.89
CA PHE A 448 -18.53 -14.55 -17.97
C PHE A 448 -17.34 -14.82 -18.89
N ALA A 449 -16.68 -15.97 -18.76
CA ALA A 449 -15.55 -16.31 -19.63
C ALA A 449 -15.97 -16.43 -21.11
N ARG A 450 -17.14 -17.02 -21.41
CA ARG A 450 -17.64 -17.10 -22.79
C ARG A 450 -17.98 -15.73 -23.37
N ARG A 451 -18.63 -14.87 -22.59
CA ARG A 451 -18.94 -13.50 -23.02
C ARG A 451 -17.67 -12.67 -23.20
N SER A 452 -16.67 -12.87 -22.34
CA SER A 452 -15.32 -12.30 -22.50
C SER A 452 -14.70 -12.70 -23.86
N LEU A 453 -14.75 -13.98 -24.23
CA LEU A 453 -14.25 -14.42 -25.54
C LEU A 453 -15.04 -13.80 -26.71
N CYS A 454 -16.37 -13.71 -26.59
CA CYS A 454 -17.18 -13.01 -27.60
C CYS A 454 -16.74 -11.55 -27.77
N PHE A 455 -16.45 -10.86 -26.68
CA PHE A 455 -15.95 -9.49 -26.73
C PHE A 455 -14.59 -9.41 -27.43
N LEU A 456 -13.65 -10.33 -27.15
CA LEU A 456 -12.37 -10.39 -27.87
C LEU A 456 -12.57 -10.63 -29.38
N LEU A 457 -13.50 -11.51 -29.75
CA LEU A 457 -13.84 -11.80 -31.14
C LEU A 457 -14.59 -10.65 -31.83
N CYS A 458 -15.19 -9.75 -31.05
CA CYS A 458 -15.82 -8.51 -31.52
C CYS A 458 -14.89 -7.27 -31.40
N ASP A 459 -13.60 -7.47 -31.12
CA ASP A 459 -12.59 -6.40 -30.96
C ASP A 459 -12.91 -5.41 -29.82
N GLN A 460 -13.43 -5.92 -28.70
CA GLN A 460 -13.75 -5.15 -27.49
C GLN A 460 -12.93 -5.65 -26.27
N PRO A 461 -11.61 -5.46 -26.26
CA PRO A 461 -10.74 -6.06 -25.25
C PRO A 461 -10.96 -5.51 -23.82
N ASP A 462 -11.35 -4.24 -23.65
CA ASP A 462 -11.69 -3.70 -22.33
C ASP A 462 -12.90 -4.39 -21.69
N ALA A 463 -13.93 -4.68 -22.50
CA ALA A 463 -15.12 -5.40 -22.04
C ALA A 463 -14.79 -6.86 -21.73
N ALA A 464 -13.94 -7.47 -22.55
CA ALA A 464 -13.44 -8.82 -22.32
C ALA A 464 -12.66 -8.93 -21.01
N LEU A 465 -11.78 -7.97 -20.72
CA LEU A 465 -10.99 -7.97 -19.49
C LEU A 465 -11.88 -7.88 -18.25
N ARG A 466 -12.88 -7.00 -18.25
CA ARG A 466 -13.85 -6.87 -17.14
C ARG A 466 -14.60 -8.19 -16.88
N ASP A 467 -15.04 -8.87 -17.93
CA ASP A 467 -15.72 -10.16 -17.79
C ASP A 467 -14.78 -11.26 -17.30
N ALA A 468 -13.52 -11.28 -17.75
CA ALA A 468 -12.53 -12.25 -17.30
C ALA A 468 -12.17 -12.07 -15.81
N MET A 469 -12.07 -10.82 -15.35
CA MET A 469 -11.91 -10.49 -13.93
C MET A 469 -13.15 -10.89 -13.12
N GLN A 470 -14.36 -10.68 -13.67
CA GLN A 470 -15.58 -11.11 -13.00
C GLN A 470 -15.67 -12.63 -12.89
N ALA A 471 -15.23 -13.38 -13.91
CA ALA A 471 -15.13 -14.84 -13.84
C ALA A 471 -14.18 -15.30 -12.72
N GLN A 472 -13.05 -14.61 -12.54
CA GLN A 472 -12.12 -14.86 -11.42
C GLN A 472 -12.78 -14.55 -10.07
N CYS A 473 -13.52 -13.44 -9.94
CA CYS A 473 -14.24 -13.13 -8.70
C CYS A 473 -15.23 -14.24 -8.30
N VAL A 474 -15.85 -14.89 -9.29
CA VAL A 474 -16.82 -15.97 -9.07
C VAL A 474 -16.13 -17.30 -8.78
N TYR A 475 -15.01 -17.59 -9.45
CA TYR A 475 -14.20 -18.78 -9.19
C TYR A 475 -12.70 -18.42 -9.17
N PRO A 476 -12.15 -18.07 -7.98
CA PRO A 476 -10.80 -17.51 -7.84
C PRO A 476 -9.67 -18.42 -8.28
N ASP A 477 -9.80 -19.74 -8.11
CA ASP A 477 -8.79 -20.73 -8.50
C ASP A 477 -9.03 -21.29 -9.92
N TRP A 478 -9.84 -20.62 -10.76
CA TRP A 478 -10.18 -21.13 -12.09
C TRP A 478 -9.19 -20.66 -13.16
N PRO A 479 -8.36 -21.57 -13.73
CA PRO A 479 -7.29 -21.16 -14.65
C PRO A 479 -7.80 -20.44 -15.90
N THR A 480 -8.99 -20.82 -16.41
CA THR A 480 -9.60 -20.20 -17.58
C THR A 480 -9.82 -18.70 -17.40
N ALA A 481 -10.15 -18.23 -16.19
CA ALA A 481 -10.34 -16.81 -15.94
C ALA A 481 -9.04 -16.02 -16.16
N PHE A 482 -7.90 -16.51 -15.66
CA PHE A 482 -6.59 -15.90 -15.85
C PHE A 482 -6.12 -15.99 -17.31
N TYR A 483 -6.38 -17.10 -17.98
CA TYR A 483 -6.11 -17.23 -19.41
C TYR A 483 -6.87 -16.19 -20.25
N MET A 484 -8.13 -15.93 -19.93
CA MET A 484 -8.92 -14.91 -20.61
C MET A 484 -8.41 -13.48 -20.32
N GLN A 485 -7.97 -13.20 -19.09
CA GLN A 485 -7.31 -11.93 -18.75
C GLN A 485 -6.02 -11.74 -19.54
N SER A 486 -5.18 -12.78 -19.65
CA SER A 486 -3.95 -12.75 -20.42
C SER A 486 -4.18 -12.31 -21.87
N VAL A 487 -5.17 -12.91 -22.55
CA VAL A 487 -5.47 -12.59 -23.94
C VAL A 487 -6.06 -11.18 -24.08
N ALA A 488 -6.92 -10.75 -23.16
CA ALA A 488 -7.47 -9.40 -23.18
C ALA A 488 -6.39 -8.32 -22.94
N LEU A 489 -5.49 -8.54 -21.98
CA LEU A 489 -4.35 -7.68 -21.71
C LEU A 489 -3.37 -7.62 -22.89
N ALA A 490 -3.11 -8.76 -23.54
CA ALA A 490 -2.26 -8.80 -24.72
C ALA A 490 -2.85 -7.98 -25.89
N LYS A 491 -4.18 -8.00 -26.05
CA LYS A 491 -4.92 -7.16 -27.02
C LYS A 491 -4.95 -5.67 -26.67
N LEU A 492 -4.67 -5.32 -25.41
CA LEU A 492 -4.53 -3.94 -24.92
C LEU A 492 -3.06 -3.46 -24.93
N ASP A 493 -2.16 -4.19 -25.58
CA ASP A 493 -0.71 -3.95 -25.60
C ASP A 493 -0.04 -3.99 -24.21
N MET A 494 -0.69 -4.63 -23.22
CA MET A 494 -0.19 -4.83 -21.86
C MET A 494 0.57 -6.16 -21.75
N HIS A 495 1.63 -6.33 -22.55
CA HIS A 495 2.30 -7.63 -22.75
C HIS A 495 2.92 -8.25 -21.48
N ASN A 496 3.37 -7.44 -20.53
CA ASN A 496 3.93 -7.96 -19.28
C ASN A 496 2.83 -8.53 -18.38
N ASP A 497 1.76 -7.76 -18.15
CA ASP A 497 0.62 -8.20 -17.36
C ASP A 497 -0.05 -9.42 -18.01
N ALA A 498 -0.08 -9.46 -19.35
CA ALA A 498 -0.55 -10.63 -20.09
C ALA A 498 0.31 -11.88 -19.84
N ALA A 499 1.64 -11.74 -19.79
CA ALA A 499 2.55 -12.83 -19.49
C ALA A 499 2.40 -13.32 -18.04
N ASP A 500 2.21 -12.40 -17.09
CA ASP A 500 1.99 -12.73 -15.67
C ASP A 500 0.71 -13.54 -15.51
N MET A 501 -0.40 -13.11 -16.12
CA MET A 501 -1.67 -13.86 -16.09
C MET A 501 -1.56 -15.23 -16.78
N LEU A 502 -0.77 -15.34 -17.85
CA LEU A 502 -0.53 -16.62 -18.53
C LEU A 502 0.22 -17.61 -17.64
N ASN A 503 1.23 -17.11 -16.90
CA ASN A 503 2.03 -17.91 -15.98
C ASN A 503 1.20 -18.37 -14.78
N GLU A 504 0.39 -17.47 -14.21
CA GLU A 504 -0.50 -17.78 -13.09
C GLU A 504 -1.53 -18.85 -13.45
N ALA A 505 -2.16 -18.72 -14.63
CA ALA A 505 -3.09 -19.71 -15.15
C ALA A 505 -2.44 -21.10 -15.27
N ALA A 506 -1.22 -21.17 -15.80
CA ALA A 506 -0.48 -22.43 -15.94
C ALA A 506 -0.16 -23.07 -14.58
N ALA A 507 0.18 -22.25 -13.57
CA ALA A 507 0.43 -22.73 -12.22
C ALA A 507 -0.84 -23.32 -11.56
N LEU A 508 -2.00 -22.67 -11.75
CA LEU A 508 -3.28 -23.14 -11.23
C LEU A 508 -3.73 -24.47 -11.87
N GLU A 509 -3.54 -24.65 -13.18
CA GLU A 509 -3.84 -25.93 -13.84
C GLU A 509 -2.98 -27.07 -13.28
N GLU A 510 -1.70 -26.83 -13.04
CA GLU A 510 -0.80 -27.82 -12.46
C GLU A 510 -1.24 -28.21 -11.05
N LYS A 511 -1.60 -27.24 -10.22
CA LYS A 511 -2.14 -27.48 -8.87
C LYS A 511 -3.40 -28.35 -8.92
N LYS A 512 -4.31 -28.09 -9.86
CA LYS A 512 -5.53 -28.89 -10.09
C LYS A 512 -5.21 -30.33 -10.53
N GLN A 513 -4.21 -30.51 -11.41
CA GLN A 513 -3.79 -31.84 -11.87
C GLN A 513 -3.06 -32.66 -10.78
N ARG A 514 -2.29 -32.01 -9.91
CA ARG A 514 -1.61 -32.66 -8.78
C ARG A 514 -2.61 -33.07 -7.68
N GLY A 515 -3.61 -32.23 -7.40
CA GLY A 515 -4.68 -32.52 -6.44
C GLY A 515 -5.61 -33.68 -6.87
N GLY A 516 -5.81 -33.88 -8.18
CA GLY A 516 -6.67 -34.95 -8.70
C GLY A 516 -6.05 -36.36 -8.73
N LYS A 517 -4.74 -36.50 -8.45
CA LYS A 517 -4.05 -37.82 -8.43
C LYS A 517 -3.98 -38.46 -7.03
N GLY A 518 -4.67 -37.87 -6.04
CA GLY A 518 -4.64 -38.29 -4.64
C GLY A 518 -5.98 -38.74 -4.03
N SER A 519 -7.02 -38.99 -4.84
CA SER A 519 -8.31 -39.54 -4.39
C SER A 519 -8.62 -40.89 -5.00
#